data_AF-A0A2T6CUR1-F1
#
_entry.id   AF-A0A2T6CUR1-F1
#
_cell.length_a   1.000
_cell.length_b   1.000
_cell.length_c   1.000
_cell.angle_alpha   90.00
_cell.angle_beta   90.00
_cell.angle_gamma   90.00
#
_symmetry.space_group_name_H-M   'P 1'
#
loop_
_entity.id
_entity.type
_entity.pdbx_description
1 polymer ?
#
loop_
_entity_poly.entity_id
_entity_poly.type
_entity_poly.pdbx_seq_one_letter_code
_entity_poly.pdbx_strand_id
1 'polypeptide(L)'
;MSALFAAGSRFLRSRGFTLIELLVSVAILALLLLVIASIIDATRRTWGYASGRIEEFRGAREAFESITSKLSQATLNPYWDYNDPNDPTSYSRQSELRFRSGPASALLSDSTARTHGIFFTAPLGYVNNTNYADLGTLMNTCGFFLEFGSDKDWRPKFVNQGGNPPRERYRSRLMELVGPAESFSLYDEAQKAGGNAGYDGVSWFKSAVDGTAPYTPSTRPVRVLAENIVALIFLPKLSSQEDSSGIKLAPNYEYDSTDSKSDGTINPKNQLPPVVQVTMVAVDETSFIRLQNGDSPPDMAPIYAGCAFTDASQYERDLQKLESNLKSLNLSYRIFTMNVALKAAKWSREQKN
;
A
#
# COMPACT_ATOMS: atom_id res chain seq x y z
N MET A 1 -108.31 14.89 1.32
CA MET A 1 -107.02 15.48 1.73
C MET A 1 -105.92 14.45 1.52
N SER A 2 -104.79 14.90 0.97
CA SER A 2 -103.46 14.23 0.99
C SER A 2 -103.28 13.07 0.00
N ALA A 3 -102.71 13.21 -1.20
CA ALA A 3 -101.40 13.73 -1.65
C ALA A 3 -100.24 12.70 -1.61
N LEU A 4 -99.74 12.39 -2.82
CA LEU A 4 -98.34 12.12 -3.22
C LEU A 4 -97.54 10.97 -2.56
N PHE A 5 -97.01 10.05 -3.39
CA PHE A 5 -95.57 10.00 -3.69
C PHE A 5 -95.30 9.19 -4.96
N ALA A 6 -94.67 9.83 -5.94
CA ALA A 6 -94.17 9.23 -7.17
C ALA A 6 -92.80 8.59 -6.91
N ALA A 7 -92.65 7.31 -7.22
CA ALA A 7 -91.35 6.63 -7.23
C ALA A 7 -90.82 6.57 -8.68
N GLY A 8 -90.06 7.58 -9.07
CA GLY A 8 -89.29 7.56 -10.32
C GLY A 8 -87.95 6.84 -10.09
N SER A 9 -87.84 5.58 -10.50
CA SER A 9 -86.56 4.86 -10.54
C SER A 9 -85.73 5.31 -11.74
N ARG A 10 -84.73 6.18 -11.51
CA ARG A 10 -83.68 6.47 -12.50
C ARG A 10 -82.67 5.32 -12.50
N PHE A 11 -82.72 4.48 -13.54
CA PHE A 11 -81.64 3.56 -13.85
C PHE A 11 -80.40 4.36 -14.26
N LEU A 12 -79.39 4.40 -13.38
CA LEU A 12 -78.04 4.81 -13.74
C LEU A 12 -77.52 3.76 -14.75
N ARG A 13 -77.44 4.15 -16.03
CA ARG A 13 -76.77 3.35 -17.05
C ARG A 13 -75.27 3.30 -16.70
N SER A 14 -74.84 2.18 -16.13
CA SER A 14 -73.44 1.77 -16.11
C SER A 14 -72.98 1.60 -17.57
N ARG A 15 -72.27 2.60 -18.10
CA ARG A 15 -71.51 2.45 -19.35
C ARG A 15 -70.35 1.52 -19.04
N GLY A 16 -70.48 0.24 -19.41
CA GLY A 16 -69.38 -0.72 -19.39
C GLY A 16 -68.34 -0.36 -20.45
N PHE A 17 -67.07 -0.54 -20.11
CA PHE A 17 -65.95 -0.33 -21.02
C PHE A 17 -66.04 -1.27 -22.22
N THR A 18 -65.74 -0.77 -23.41
CA THR A 18 -65.68 -1.58 -24.62
C THR A 18 -64.42 -2.44 -24.62
N LEU A 19 -64.48 -3.59 -25.29
CA LEU A 19 -63.38 -4.55 -25.38
C LEU A 19 -62.12 -3.91 -25.98
N ILE A 20 -62.29 -2.90 -26.84
CA ILE A 20 -61.20 -2.16 -27.46
C ILE A 20 -60.53 -1.16 -26.49
N GLU A 21 -61.31 -0.49 -25.64
CA GLU A 21 -60.75 0.39 -24.58
C GLU A 21 -59.96 -0.43 -23.55
N LEU A 22 -60.39 -1.66 -23.27
CA LEU A 22 -59.68 -2.57 -22.37
C LEU A 22 -58.38 -3.07 -23.02
N LEU A 23 -58.39 -3.45 -24.30
CA LEU A 23 -57.18 -3.84 -25.03
C LEU A 23 -56.16 -2.70 -25.15
N VAL A 24 -56.62 -1.48 -25.44
CA VAL A 24 -55.76 -0.29 -25.52
C VAL A 24 -55.16 0.03 -24.15
N SER A 25 -55.95 -0.05 -23.08
CA SER A 25 -55.47 0.19 -21.72
C SER A 25 -54.43 -0.85 -21.28
N VAL A 26 -54.62 -2.13 -21.62
CA VAL A 26 -53.65 -3.20 -21.35
C VAL A 26 -52.37 -3.02 -22.18
N ALA A 27 -52.48 -2.59 -23.44
CA ALA A 27 -51.32 -2.32 -24.29
C ALA A 27 -50.48 -1.16 -23.75
N ILE A 28 -51.12 -0.06 -23.32
CA ILE A 28 -50.45 1.09 -22.71
C ILE A 28 -49.80 0.69 -21.39
N LEU A 29 -50.48 -0.11 -20.56
CA LEU A 29 -49.93 -0.63 -19.31
C LEU A 29 -48.69 -1.51 -19.55
N ALA A 30 -48.74 -2.42 -20.53
CA ALA A 30 -47.62 -3.29 -20.89
C ALA A 30 -46.41 -2.48 -21.40
N LEU A 31 -46.65 -1.45 -22.22
CA LEU A 31 -45.61 -0.54 -22.67
C LEU A 31 -44.97 0.23 -21.51
N LEU A 32 -45.79 0.76 -20.58
CA LEU A 32 -45.32 1.45 -19.38
C LEU A 32 -44.47 0.55 -18.49
N LEU A 33 -44.90 -0.71 -18.29
CA LEU A 33 -44.15 -1.69 -17.51
C LEU A 33 -42.78 -2.01 -18.15
N LEU A 34 -42.70 -2.10 -19.49
CA LEU A 34 -41.44 -2.30 -20.22
C LEU A 34 -40.47 -1.12 -20.04
N VAL A 35 -40.99 0.11 -20.11
CA VAL A 35 -40.18 1.31 -19.90
C VAL A 35 -39.66 1.35 -18.45
N ILE A 36 -40.52 1.07 -17.47
CA ILE A 36 -40.12 1.03 -16.05
C ILE A 36 -39.08 -0.08 -15.82
N ALA A 37 -39.25 -1.26 -16.41
CA ALA A 37 -38.27 -2.35 -16.29
C ALA A 37 -36.90 -1.98 -16.88
N SER A 38 -36.88 -1.32 -18.05
CA SER A 38 -35.61 -0.88 -18.66
C SER A 38 -34.88 0.18 -17.84
N ILE A 39 -35.61 1.10 -17.21
CA ILE A 39 -35.05 2.09 -16.28
C ILE A 39 -34.50 1.38 -15.03
N ILE A 40 -35.24 0.43 -14.46
CA ILE A 40 -34.78 -0.35 -13.30
C ILE A 40 -33.47 -1.09 -13.61
N ASP A 41 -33.35 -1.70 -14.79
CA ASP A 41 -32.13 -2.40 -15.20
C ASP A 41 -30.95 -1.44 -15.42
N ALA A 42 -31.19 -0.27 -16.01
CA ALA A 42 -30.17 0.76 -16.14
C ALA A 42 -29.69 1.29 -14.78
N THR A 43 -30.62 1.52 -13.84
CA THR A 43 -30.30 1.95 -12.47
C THR A 43 -29.56 0.86 -11.69
N ARG A 44 -29.98 -0.40 -11.78
CA ARG A 44 -29.31 -1.54 -11.14
C ARG A 44 -27.87 -1.70 -11.61
N ARG A 45 -27.64 -1.60 -12.93
CA ARG A 45 -26.30 -1.65 -13.51
C ARG A 45 -25.44 -0.50 -12.98
N THR A 46 -25.93 0.73 -13.05
CA THR A 46 -25.18 1.92 -12.62
C THR A 46 -24.84 1.91 -11.13
N TRP A 47 -25.78 1.51 -10.28
CA TRP A 47 -25.56 1.43 -8.82
C TRP A 47 -24.59 0.32 -8.43
N GLY A 48 -24.66 -0.84 -9.10
CA GLY A 48 -23.72 -1.93 -8.92
C GLY A 48 -22.29 -1.55 -9.31
N TYR A 49 -22.12 -0.82 -10.43
CA TYR A 49 -20.81 -0.35 -10.88
C TYR A 49 -20.18 0.69 -9.94
N ALA A 50 -20.96 1.63 -9.39
CA ALA A 50 -20.44 2.65 -8.49
C ALA A 50 -20.12 2.10 -7.07
N SER A 51 -21.00 1.25 -6.53
CA SER A 51 -20.80 0.65 -5.20
C SER A 51 -19.67 -0.39 -5.21
N GLY A 52 -19.58 -1.20 -6.27
CA GLY A 52 -18.50 -2.18 -6.45
C GLY A 52 -17.12 -1.51 -6.47
N ARG A 53 -16.98 -0.39 -7.19
CA ARG A 53 -15.69 0.32 -7.34
C ARG A 53 -15.16 0.95 -6.05
N ILE A 54 -16.04 1.41 -5.16
CA ILE A 54 -15.62 1.99 -3.86
C ILE A 54 -15.17 0.88 -2.91
N GLU A 55 -15.92 -0.23 -2.88
CA GLU A 55 -15.59 -1.39 -2.05
C GLU A 55 -14.29 -2.07 -2.52
N GLU A 56 -14.06 -2.11 -3.84
CA GLU A 56 -12.91 -2.77 -4.48
C GLU A 56 -11.55 -2.20 -4.06
N PHE A 57 -11.48 -0.92 -3.69
CA PHE A 57 -10.25 -0.28 -3.22
C PHE A 57 -10.22 -0.02 -1.71
N ARG A 58 -11.17 -0.55 -0.93
CA ARG A 58 -11.19 -0.36 0.53
C ARG A 58 -9.92 -0.89 1.19
N GLY A 59 -9.52 -2.13 0.88
CA GLY A 59 -8.30 -2.73 1.44
C GLY A 59 -7.03 -1.95 1.07
N ALA A 60 -6.96 -1.39 -0.14
CA ALA A 60 -5.85 -0.52 -0.53
C ALA A 60 -5.81 0.77 0.31
N ARG A 61 -6.96 1.41 0.57
CA ARG A 61 -7.01 2.61 1.43
C ARG A 61 -6.57 2.31 2.86
N GLU A 62 -7.08 1.23 3.46
CA GLU A 62 -6.68 0.79 4.81
C GLU A 62 -5.17 0.52 4.89
N ALA A 63 -4.61 -0.12 3.88
CA ALA A 63 -3.19 -0.35 3.79
C ALA A 63 -2.36 0.94 3.66
N PHE A 64 -2.83 1.89 2.86
CA PHE A 64 -2.18 3.20 2.72
C PHE A 64 -2.19 4.00 4.03
N GLU A 65 -3.29 3.96 4.78
CA GLU A 65 -3.40 4.58 6.09
C GLU A 65 -2.46 3.92 7.11
N SER A 66 -2.35 2.58 7.08
CA SER A 66 -1.39 1.84 7.92
C SER A 66 0.07 2.22 7.60
N ILE A 67 0.44 2.35 6.31
CA ILE A 67 1.77 2.81 5.89
C ILE A 67 2.06 4.19 6.47
N THR A 68 1.19 5.16 6.16
CA THR A 68 1.40 6.57 6.53
C THR A 68 1.41 6.77 8.06
N SER A 69 0.54 6.06 8.79
CA SER A 69 0.47 6.10 10.24
C SER A 69 1.74 5.56 10.92
N LYS A 70 2.21 4.36 10.53
CA LYS A 70 3.42 3.76 11.10
C LYS A 70 4.68 4.50 10.69
N LEU A 71 4.76 4.92 9.43
CA LEU A 71 5.88 5.71 8.94
C LEU A 71 6.04 7.01 9.72
N SER A 72 4.94 7.69 10.10
CA SER A 72 5.00 8.91 10.91
C SER A 72 5.62 8.73 12.31
N GLN A 73 5.72 7.49 12.77
CA GLN A 73 6.29 7.09 14.07
C GLN A 73 7.75 6.62 13.95
N ALA A 74 8.36 6.65 12.76
CA ALA A 74 9.76 6.35 12.58
C ALA A 74 10.64 7.20 13.50
N THR A 75 11.61 6.58 14.16
CA THR A 75 12.50 7.22 15.13
C THR A 75 13.94 6.78 14.95
N LEU A 76 14.88 7.72 15.13
CA LEU A 76 16.32 7.45 15.20
C LEU A 76 16.92 7.71 16.59
N ASN A 77 16.23 8.45 17.47
CA ASN A 77 16.74 8.85 18.78
C ASN A 77 18.25 9.26 18.80
N PRO A 78 18.66 10.27 18.01
CA PRO A 78 20.06 10.60 17.88
C PRO A 78 20.62 11.34 19.11
N TYR A 79 21.88 11.09 19.41
CA TYR A 79 22.65 11.68 20.51
C TYR A 79 24.00 12.23 20.02
N TRP A 80 24.67 13.03 20.85
CA TRP A 80 26.02 13.52 20.56
C TRP A 80 27.05 12.55 21.14
N ASP A 81 28.00 12.14 20.31
CA ASP A 81 29.11 11.29 20.72
C ASP A 81 30.36 11.61 19.90
N TYR A 82 31.50 11.07 20.30
CA TYR A 82 32.74 11.21 19.57
C TYR A 82 32.62 10.56 18.17
N ASN A 83 33.29 11.16 17.19
CA ASN A 83 33.34 10.65 15.82
C ASN A 83 34.06 9.30 15.71
N ASP A 84 35.06 9.06 16.57
CA ASP A 84 35.79 7.81 16.72
C ASP A 84 36.04 7.60 18.23
N PRO A 85 35.58 6.48 18.82
CA PRO A 85 35.83 6.19 20.23
C PRO A 85 37.31 6.00 20.58
N ASN A 86 38.15 5.59 19.62
CA ASN A 86 39.57 5.31 19.84
C ASN A 86 40.47 6.54 19.59
N ASP A 87 40.02 7.48 18.76
CA ASP A 87 40.72 8.74 18.45
C ASP A 87 39.72 9.92 18.30
N PRO A 88 39.20 10.43 19.43
CA PRO A 88 38.15 11.46 19.41
C PRO A 88 38.70 12.81 18.94
N THR A 89 38.23 13.28 17.77
CA THR A 89 38.62 14.58 17.20
C THR A 89 37.50 15.62 17.22
N SER A 90 36.24 15.18 17.18
CA SER A 90 35.07 16.05 17.18
C SER A 90 33.85 15.35 17.75
N TYR A 91 32.88 16.13 18.23
CA TYR A 91 31.55 15.60 18.53
C TYR A 91 30.74 15.53 17.25
N SER A 92 30.12 14.39 17.02
CA SER A 92 29.26 14.15 15.88
C SER A 92 27.95 13.52 16.33
N ARG A 93 26.90 13.76 15.56
CA ARG A 93 25.60 13.14 15.83
C ARG A 93 25.67 11.64 15.52
N GLN A 94 25.28 10.81 16.48
CA GLN A 94 25.20 9.35 16.37
C GLN A 94 23.77 8.84 16.61
N SER A 95 23.46 7.69 16.03
CA SER A 95 22.19 6.96 16.19
C SER A 95 22.45 5.49 15.98
N GLU A 96 21.97 4.64 16.90
CA GLU A 96 22.02 3.19 16.70
C GLU A 96 20.81 2.68 15.91
N LEU A 97 19.71 3.42 15.96
CA LEU A 97 18.50 3.19 15.18
C LEU A 97 18.73 3.51 13.70
N ARG A 98 17.92 2.93 12.81
CA ARG A 98 18.14 3.01 11.36
C ARG A 98 16.87 3.28 10.58
N PHE A 99 17.06 3.98 9.45
CA PHE A 99 16.05 4.26 8.45
C PHE A 99 16.67 4.09 7.07
N ARG A 100 16.00 3.32 6.20
CA ARG A 100 16.45 3.06 4.83
C ARG A 100 15.26 3.00 3.87
N SER A 101 15.40 3.61 2.70
CA SER A 101 14.46 3.49 1.58
C SER A 101 15.20 3.45 0.25
N GLY A 102 14.57 2.87 -0.78
CA GLY A 102 15.15 2.79 -2.11
C GLY A 102 14.53 1.69 -2.97
N PRO A 103 15.16 1.35 -4.11
CA PRO A 103 14.75 0.27 -5.01
C PRO A 103 14.54 -1.05 -4.27
N ALA A 104 13.36 -1.64 -4.42
CA ALA A 104 13.04 -2.92 -3.77
C ALA A 104 14.04 -4.01 -4.18
N SER A 105 14.48 -4.01 -5.44
CA SER A 105 15.51 -4.94 -5.95
C SER A 105 16.89 -4.81 -5.30
N ALA A 106 17.20 -3.65 -4.71
CA ALA A 106 18.45 -3.43 -3.98
C ALA A 106 18.32 -3.74 -2.47
N LEU A 107 17.11 -3.64 -1.92
CA LEU A 107 16.83 -3.88 -0.50
C LEU A 107 16.50 -5.35 -0.21
N LEU A 108 15.79 -6.00 -1.13
CA LEU A 108 15.37 -7.40 -1.06
C LEU A 108 16.40 -8.30 -1.74
N SER A 109 16.40 -9.60 -1.43
CA SER A 109 17.20 -10.58 -2.20
C SER A 109 16.54 -11.02 -3.52
N ASP A 110 15.59 -10.22 -4.02
CA ASP A 110 14.83 -10.48 -5.25
C ASP A 110 15.11 -9.38 -6.29
N SER A 111 15.89 -9.72 -7.32
CA SER A 111 16.19 -8.81 -8.44
C SER A 111 14.97 -8.47 -9.29
N THR A 112 13.89 -9.24 -9.19
CA THR A 112 12.64 -9.01 -9.92
C THR A 112 11.69 -8.07 -9.19
N ALA A 113 11.97 -7.78 -7.91
CA ALA A 113 11.20 -6.83 -7.12
C ALA A 113 11.19 -5.46 -7.79
N ARG A 114 9.99 -4.91 -7.97
CA ARG A 114 9.77 -3.64 -8.68
C ARG A 114 9.47 -2.51 -7.71
N THR A 115 9.71 -1.28 -8.16
CA THR A 115 9.45 -0.03 -7.41
C THR A 115 10.31 0.08 -6.15
N HIS A 116 9.76 0.47 -5.00
CA HIS A 116 10.53 0.82 -3.81
C HIS A 116 10.11 0.03 -2.56
N GLY A 117 11.04 -0.04 -1.62
CA GLY A 117 10.80 -0.49 -0.25
C GLY A 117 11.27 0.56 0.75
N ILE A 118 10.75 0.47 1.98
CA ILE A 118 11.15 1.31 3.11
C ILE A 118 11.23 0.46 4.37
N PHE A 119 12.27 0.67 5.16
CA PHE A 119 12.54 -0.03 6.41
C PHE A 119 13.00 0.96 7.46
N PHE A 120 12.41 0.90 8.65
CA PHE A 120 12.70 1.85 9.73
C PHE A 120 12.41 1.24 11.09
N THR A 121 12.92 1.89 12.14
CA THR A 121 12.61 1.54 13.54
C THR A 121 11.51 2.43 14.10
N ALA A 122 10.56 1.84 14.83
CA ALA A 122 9.45 2.57 15.47
C ALA A 122 9.02 1.92 16.80
N PRO A 123 8.52 2.71 17.78
CA PRO A 123 7.98 2.23 19.06
C PRO A 123 6.55 1.69 18.87
N LEU A 124 6.41 0.49 18.29
CA LEU A 124 5.09 -0.09 18.08
C LEU A 124 4.66 -1.06 19.20
N GLY A 125 5.58 -1.48 20.08
CA GLY A 125 5.28 -2.41 21.16
C GLY A 125 4.86 -3.81 20.69
N TYR A 126 5.20 -4.20 19.46
CA TYR A 126 4.83 -5.51 18.92
C TYR A 126 5.74 -6.60 19.51
N VAL A 127 5.13 -7.61 20.11
CA VAL A 127 5.79 -8.76 20.73
C VAL A 127 5.08 -10.05 20.32
N ASN A 128 5.83 -11.14 20.19
CA ASN A 128 5.24 -12.47 20.02
C ASN A 128 4.98 -13.13 21.38
N ASN A 129 5.82 -12.86 22.37
CA ASN A 129 5.66 -13.37 23.72
C ASN A 129 4.65 -12.54 24.52
N THR A 130 3.54 -13.16 24.91
CA THR A 130 2.47 -12.53 25.70
C THR A 130 2.95 -12.00 27.05
N ASN A 131 4.05 -12.50 27.60
CA ASN A 131 4.64 -12.00 28.85
C ASN A 131 5.17 -10.56 28.72
N TYR A 132 5.43 -10.11 27.50
CA TYR A 132 5.90 -8.77 27.20
C TYR A 132 4.79 -7.87 26.62
N ALA A 133 3.54 -8.33 26.58
CA ALA A 133 2.44 -7.60 25.95
C ALA A 133 2.17 -6.24 26.62
N ASP A 134 2.48 -6.12 27.91
CA ASP A 134 2.33 -4.86 28.67
C ASP A 134 3.42 -3.83 28.33
N LEU A 135 4.48 -4.23 27.60
CA LEU A 135 5.56 -3.35 27.15
C LEU A 135 5.20 -2.68 25.82
N GLY A 136 4.20 -1.81 25.86
CA GLY A 136 3.59 -1.18 24.68
C GLY A 136 4.45 -0.16 23.91
N THR A 137 5.68 0.14 24.36
CA THR A 137 6.56 1.14 23.74
C THR A 137 7.89 0.55 23.23
N LEU A 138 8.01 -0.77 23.19
CA LEU A 138 9.22 -1.43 22.70
C LEU A 138 9.49 -1.09 21.22
N MET A 139 10.78 -1.06 20.86
CA MET A 139 11.21 -0.86 19.48
C MET A 139 10.91 -2.08 18.64
N ASN A 140 10.44 -1.80 17.43
CA ASN A 140 10.22 -2.80 16.39
C ASN A 140 10.92 -2.37 15.10
N THR A 141 11.44 -3.37 14.39
CA THR A 141 11.81 -3.24 12.99
C THR A 141 10.55 -3.25 12.16
N CYS A 142 10.30 -2.18 11.41
CA CYS A 142 9.14 -2.01 10.57
C CYS A 142 9.57 -1.86 9.11
N GLY A 143 8.72 -2.29 8.17
CA GLY A 143 8.98 -2.02 6.77
C GLY A 143 7.80 -2.33 5.86
N PHE A 144 7.85 -1.74 4.66
CA PHE A 144 6.85 -1.93 3.61
C PHE A 144 7.53 -2.16 2.27
N PHE A 145 7.07 -3.17 1.54
CA PHE A 145 7.59 -3.55 0.23
C PHE A 145 6.54 -4.36 -0.54
N LEU A 146 6.79 -4.59 -1.82
CA LEU A 146 5.90 -5.41 -2.66
C LEU A 146 6.50 -6.78 -2.90
N GLU A 147 5.66 -7.82 -2.84
CA GLU A 147 6.00 -9.16 -3.30
C GLU A 147 5.00 -9.63 -4.34
N PHE A 148 5.52 -10.21 -5.41
CA PHE A 148 4.70 -10.87 -6.42
C PHE A 148 4.87 -12.38 -6.29
N GLY A 149 3.74 -13.09 -6.15
CA GLY A 149 3.81 -14.54 -6.01
C GLY A 149 2.45 -15.22 -5.97
N SER A 150 2.49 -16.55 -5.93
CA SER A 150 1.31 -17.40 -5.75
C SER A 150 0.72 -17.20 -4.35
N ASP A 151 -0.60 -17.32 -4.23
CA ASP A 151 -1.29 -17.33 -2.94
C ASP A 151 -1.17 -18.68 -2.22
N LYS A 152 -0.63 -19.71 -2.88
CA LYS A 152 -0.53 -21.08 -2.36
C LYS A 152 0.07 -21.15 -0.95
N ASP A 153 1.18 -20.44 -0.73
CA ASP A 153 1.93 -20.47 0.53
C ASP A 153 1.22 -19.72 1.66
N TRP A 154 0.26 -18.85 1.32
CA TRP A 154 -0.53 -18.06 2.26
C TRP A 154 -1.86 -18.71 2.62
N ARG A 155 -2.28 -19.73 1.87
CA ARG A 155 -3.50 -20.46 2.15
C ARG A 155 -3.31 -21.38 3.36
N PRO A 156 -4.35 -21.55 4.21
CA PRO A 156 -4.33 -22.61 5.21
C PRO A 156 -4.04 -23.97 4.56
N LYS A 157 -3.15 -24.77 5.17
CA LYS A 157 -2.66 -26.03 4.57
C LYS A 157 -3.77 -26.98 4.12
N PHE A 158 -4.88 -27.01 4.83
CA PHE A 158 -6.04 -27.86 4.49
C PHE A 158 -6.67 -27.51 3.13
N VAL A 159 -6.60 -26.25 2.69
CA VAL A 159 -7.15 -25.79 1.40
C VAL A 159 -6.36 -26.39 0.23
N ASN A 160 -5.05 -26.54 0.40
CA ASN A 160 -4.17 -27.10 -0.63
C ASN A 160 -4.15 -28.65 -0.64
N GLN A 161 -4.63 -29.30 0.42
CA GLN A 161 -4.63 -30.76 0.57
C GLN A 161 -5.94 -31.44 0.17
N GLY A 162 -6.98 -30.67 -0.19
CA GLY A 162 -8.25 -31.22 -0.67
C GLY A 162 -8.13 -31.90 -2.04
N GLY A 163 -9.07 -32.80 -2.37
CA GLY A 163 -9.07 -33.54 -3.65
C GLY A 163 -9.26 -32.67 -4.91
N ASN A 164 -9.62 -31.39 -4.74
CA ASN A 164 -9.67 -30.38 -5.79
C ASN A 164 -9.23 -29.02 -5.23
N PRO A 165 -7.91 -28.76 -5.09
CA PRO A 165 -7.44 -27.51 -4.52
C PRO A 165 -7.82 -26.32 -5.41
N PRO A 166 -8.13 -25.14 -4.85
CA PRO A 166 -8.42 -23.96 -5.65
C PRO A 166 -7.23 -23.61 -6.55
N ARG A 167 -7.50 -23.10 -7.76
CA ARG A 167 -6.45 -22.64 -8.69
C ARG A 167 -5.57 -21.58 -8.04
N GLU A 168 -4.26 -21.67 -8.23
CA GLU A 168 -3.29 -20.68 -7.71
C GLU A 168 -3.59 -19.27 -8.26
N ARG A 169 -3.52 -18.26 -7.39
CA ARG A 169 -3.70 -16.85 -7.73
C ARG A 169 -2.37 -16.12 -7.61
N TYR A 170 -1.88 -15.62 -8.73
CA TYR A 170 -0.69 -14.76 -8.73
C TYR A 170 -1.13 -13.31 -8.50
N ARG A 171 -0.63 -12.69 -7.44
CA ARG A 171 -0.98 -11.32 -7.06
C ARG A 171 0.27 -10.56 -6.64
N SER A 172 0.29 -9.27 -6.93
CA SER A 172 1.23 -8.34 -6.31
C SER A 172 0.65 -7.89 -4.99
N ARG A 173 1.36 -8.14 -3.89
CA ARG A 173 0.92 -7.92 -2.52
C ARG A 173 1.79 -6.88 -1.86
N LEU A 174 1.14 -5.99 -1.13
CA LEU A 174 1.80 -5.10 -0.21
C LEU A 174 2.09 -5.85 1.08
N MET A 175 3.37 -6.01 1.36
CA MET A 175 3.88 -6.70 2.52
C MET A 175 4.24 -5.69 3.59
N GLU A 176 3.89 -6.02 4.82
CA GLU A 176 4.29 -5.29 6.01
C GLU A 176 5.18 -6.18 6.87
N LEU A 177 6.39 -5.71 7.13
CA LEU A 177 7.31 -6.27 8.13
C LEU A 177 7.06 -5.58 9.48
N VAL A 178 6.79 -6.36 10.52
CA VAL A 178 6.85 -5.89 11.92
C VAL A 178 7.58 -6.94 12.73
N GLY A 179 8.89 -6.78 12.87
CA GLY A 179 9.73 -7.65 13.68
C GLY A 179 9.36 -7.54 15.16
N PRO A 180 9.16 -8.66 15.88
CA PRO A 180 8.89 -8.64 17.31
C PRO A 180 10.07 -8.05 18.07
N ALA A 181 9.78 -7.33 19.15
CA ALA A 181 10.79 -6.58 19.91
C ALA A 181 11.85 -7.50 20.54
N GLU A 182 11.46 -8.71 20.93
CA GLU A 182 12.38 -9.72 21.47
C GLU A 182 13.39 -10.26 20.46
N SER A 183 13.17 -10.08 19.15
CA SER A 183 14.08 -10.50 18.08
C SER A 183 14.67 -9.30 17.33
N PHE A 184 14.85 -8.18 18.04
CA PHE A 184 15.38 -6.94 17.49
C PHE A 184 16.89 -7.05 17.21
N SER A 185 17.22 -7.51 16.00
CA SER A 185 18.59 -7.84 15.58
C SER A 185 19.51 -6.64 15.28
N LEU A 186 19.02 -5.41 15.45
CA LEU A 186 19.79 -4.23 15.11
C LEU A 186 21.10 -4.12 15.91
N TYR A 187 21.05 -4.56 17.18
CA TYR A 187 22.19 -4.54 18.10
C TYR A 187 23.12 -5.75 17.92
N ASP A 188 22.64 -6.86 17.37
CA ASP A 188 23.47 -8.04 17.09
C ASP A 188 24.49 -7.75 15.97
N GLU A 189 24.14 -6.88 15.03
CA GLU A 189 25.02 -6.48 13.93
C GLU A 189 26.20 -5.60 14.37
N ALA A 190 26.09 -4.93 15.53
CA ALA A 190 27.21 -4.21 16.16
C ALA A 190 28.22 -5.16 16.84
N GLN A 191 27.87 -6.44 17.02
CA GLN A 191 28.71 -7.46 17.68
C GLN A 191 29.51 -8.36 16.72
N LYS A 192 29.51 -8.10 15.40
CA LYS A 192 30.40 -8.84 14.48
C LYS A 192 31.86 -8.47 14.79
N ALA A 193 32.59 -9.44 15.36
CA ALA A 193 33.97 -9.30 15.78
C ALA A 193 34.87 -8.75 14.66
N GLY A 194 35.58 -7.65 14.93
CA GLY A 194 36.55 -7.05 14.00
C GLY A 194 36.20 -5.66 13.47
N GLY A 195 35.13 -5.03 13.96
CA GLY A 195 34.60 -3.81 13.36
C GLY A 195 33.81 -4.12 12.08
N ASN A 196 33.08 -3.14 11.59
CA ASN A 196 31.99 -3.26 10.61
C ASN A 196 32.41 -3.68 9.17
N ALA A 197 33.39 -4.56 9.00
CA ALA A 197 33.92 -4.98 7.70
C ALA A 197 32.96 -5.84 6.85
N GLY A 198 31.79 -6.21 7.39
CA GLY A 198 30.77 -7.03 6.71
C GLY A 198 29.33 -6.54 6.89
N TYR A 199 29.14 -5.30 7.36
CA TYR A 199 27.81 -4.70 7.49
C TYR A 199 27.42 -4.01 6.17
N ASP A 200 26.31 -4.44 5.56
CA ASP A 200 25.85 -4.02 4.24
C ASP A 200 24.71 -2.97 4.28
N GLY A 201 24.37 -2.47 5.48
CA GLY A 201 23.28 -1.51 5.69
C GLY A 201 21.87 -2.12 5.76
N VAL A 202 21.71 -3.41 5.41
CA VAL A 202 20.39 -4.07 5.28
C VAL A 202 20.22 -5.30 6.17
N SER A 203 21.31 -5.86 6.71
CA SER A 203 21.30 -7.09 7.52
C SER A 203 20.28 -7.13 8.66
N TRP A 204 19.98 -5.99 9.28
CA TRP A 204 19.05 -5.85 10.43
C TRP A 204 17.57 -6.12 10.12
N PHE A 205 17.16 -6.13 8.86
CA PHE A 205 15.83 -6.58 8.43
C PHE A 205 15.86 -7.69 7.39
N LYS A 206 17.00 -7.89 6.70
CA LYS A 206 17.09 -8.78 5.55
C LYS A 206 16.70 -10.22 5.86
N SER A 207 17.13 -10.76 7.00
CA SER A 207 16.75 -12.12 7.42
C SER A 207 15.25 -12.28 7.63
N ALA A 208 14.62 -11.27 8.24
CA ALA A 208 13.18 -11.24 8.47
C ALA A 208 12.38 -11.11 7.18
N VAL A 209 12.88 -10.35 6.21
CA VAL A 209 12.19 -10.18 4.92
C VAL A 209 12.35 -11.42 4.04
N ASP A 210 13.59 -11.89 3.86
CA ASP A 210 13.90 -13.02 2.99
C ASP A 210 13.48 -14.38 3.60
N GLY A 211 13.09 -14.40 4.88
CA GLY A 211 12.72 -15.64 5.58
C GLY A 211 13.90 -16.58 5.77
N THR A 212 15.09 -16.02 6.00
CA THR A 212 16.32 -16.77 6.31
C THR A 212 16.58 -16.78 7.81
N ALA A 213 17.45 -17.68 8.27
CA ALA A 213 17.70 -17.92 9.69
C ALA A 213 17.89 -16.60 10.47
N PRO A 214 17.19 -16.41 11.61
CA PRO A 214 16.42 -17.41 12.38
C PRO A 214 15.00 -17.67 11.85
N TYR A 215 14.57 -16.96 10.81
CA TYR A 215 13.24 -17.14 10.22
C TYR A 215 13.23 -18.23 9.15
N THR A 216 12.02 -18.64 8.79
CA THR A 216 11.72 -19.47 7.63
C THR A 216 10.68 -18.72 6.79
N PRO A 217 10.44 -19.10 5.52
CA PRO A 217 9.36 -18.51 4.72
C PRO A 217 7.99 -18.53 5.41
N SER A 218 7.76 -19.51 6.30
CA SER A 218 6.51 -19.65 7.06
C SER A 218 6.48 -18.95 8.42
N THR A 219 7.63 -18.55 8.97
CA THR A 219 7.76 -17.95 10.31
C THR A 219 8.27 -16.51 10.29
N ARG A 220 8.55 -15.97 9.10
CA ARG A 220 8.94 -14.58 8.95
C ARG A 220 7.86 -13.62 9.48
N PRO A 221 8.23 -12.52 10.16
CA PRO A 221 7.29 -11.58 10.76
C PRO A 221 6.75 -10.57 9.72
N VAL A 222 6.32 -11.11 8.58
CA VAL A 222 5.81 -10.37 7.44
C VAL A 222 4.36 -10.78 7.21
N ARG A 223 3.46 -9.80 7.05
CA ARG A 223 2.05 -10.03 6.74
C ARG A 223 1.62 -9.31 5.47
N VAL A 224 0.64 -9.89 4.79
CA VAL A 224 -0.04 -9.24 3.67
C VAL A 224 -0.96 -8.15 4.22
N LEU A 225 -0.74 -6.91 3.81
CA LEU A 225 -1.56 -5.76 4.22
C LEU A 225 -2.65 -5.45 3.18
N ALA A 226 -2.33 -5.57 1.89
CA ALA A 226 -3.29 -5.50 0.80
C ALA A 226 -2.84 -6.33 -0.41
N GLU A 227 -3.79 -6.84 -1.17
CA GLU A 227 -3.55 -7.44 -2.48
C GLU A 227 -3.74 -6.39 -3.60
N ASN A 228 -3.29 -6.73 -4.81
CA ASN A 228 -3.43 -5.94 -6.03
C ASN A 228 -2.73 -4.57 -6.01
N ILE A 229 -1.63 -4.44 -5.27
CA ILE A 229 -0.80 -3.24 -5.27
C ILE A 229 0.34 -3.43 -6.28
N VAL A 230 0.34 -2.64 -7.36
CA VAL A 230 1.31 -2.78 -8.47
C VAL A 230 2.52 -1.87 -8.32
N ALA A 231 2.41 -0.78 -7.57
CA ALA A 231 3.55 0.12 -7.39
C ALA A 231 3.53 0.75 -6.00
N LEU A 232 4.71 0.84 -5.40
CA LEU A 232 4.94 1.52 -4.13
C LEU A 232 6.20 2.38 -4.29
N ILE A 233 6.05 3.69 -4.19
CA ILE A 233 7.12 4.66 -4.40
C ILE A 233 7.29 5.48 -3.13
N PHE A 234 8.53 5.52 -2.64
CA PHE A 234 8.93 6.36 -1.52
C PHE A 234 9.93 7.40 -2.01
N LEU A 235 9.65 8.67 -1.79
CA LEU A 235 10.56 9.77 -2.09
C LEU A 235 10.81 10.58 -0.82
N PRO A 236 11.94 10.35 -0.12
CA PRO A 236 12.39 11.17 0.99
C PRO A 236 12.74 12.58 0.53
N LYS A 237 12.22 13.59 1.25
CA LYS A 237 12.36 15.02 0.92
C LYS A 237 12.75 15.82 2.15
N LEU A 238 13.41 16.95 1.90
CA LEU A 238 13.50 18.04 2.87
C LEU A 238 12.15 18.75 2.97
N SER A 239 12.06 19.67 3.93
CA SER A 239 10.92 20.58 3.99
C SER A 239 10.86 21.44 2.72
N SER A 240 9.65 21.82 2.29
CA SER A 240 9.46 22.62 1.07
C SER A 240 10.14 24.00 1.13
N GLN A 241 10.50 24.48 2.32
CA GLN A 241 11.26 25.73 2.52
C GLN A 241 12.74 25.56 2.19
N GLU A 242 13.31 24.38 2.43
CA GLU A 242 14.73 24.09 2.20
C GLU A 242 15.00 23.54 0.81
N ASP A 243 14.06 22.76 0.28
CA ASP A 243 14.11 22.23 -1.06
C ASP A 243 12.75 22.32 -1.75
N SER A 244 12.59 23.37 -2.56
CA SER A 244 11.40 23.56 -3.39
C SER A 244 11.26 22.50 -4.48
N SER A 245 12.37 21.90 -4.92
CA SER A 245 12.35 20.82 -5.92
C SER A 245 11.93 19.48 -5.31
N GLY A 246 12.18 19.29 -4.01
CA GLY A 246 11.83 18.07 -3.28
C GLY A 246 12.57 16.81 -3.75
N ILE A 247 13.72 16.96 -4.42
CA ILE A 247 14.52 15.85 -4.96
C ILE A 247 15.97 15.85 -4.49
N LYS A 248 16.47 16.90 -3.83
CA LYS A 248 17.89 17.01 -3.47
C LYS A 248 18.36 15.92 -2.50
N LEU A 249 17.47 15.51 -1.61
CA LEU A 249 17.79 14.55 -0.55
C LEU A 249 18.00 13.14 -1.10
N ALA A 250 17.08 12.71 -1.95
CA ALA A 250 17.01 11.38 -2.55
C ALA A 250 16.73 11.47 -4.06
N PRO A 251 17.69 11.98 -4.87
CA PRO A 251 17.49 12.17 -6.31
C PRO A 251 17.23 10.86 -7.06
N ASN A 252 17.70 9.73 -6.50
CA ASN A 252 17.47 8.39 -7.06
C ASN A 252 16.51 7.56 -6.18
N TYR A 253 15.66 8.21 -5.38
CA TYR A 253 14.75 7.58 -4.40
C TYR A 253 15.43 6.81 -3.25
N GLU A 254 16.76 6.76 -3.24
CA GLU A 254 17.56 6.13 -2.19
C GLU A 254 17.81 7.07 -1.02
N TYR A 255 17.69 6.52 0.19
CA TYR A 255 18.03 7.18 1.42
C TYR A 255 18.49 6.16 2.45
N ASP A 256 19.68 6.36 3.01
CA ASP A 256 20.20 5.56 4.11
C ASP A 256 20.70 6.49 5.22
N SER A 257 20.13 6.35 6.43
CA SER A 257 20.54 7.13 7.60
C SER A 257 21.98 6.83 8.07
N THR A 258 22.61 5.76 7.58
CA THR A 258 23.99 5.40 7.93
C THR A 258 25.02 6.01 6.97
N ASP A 259 24.56 6.46 5.79
CA ASP A 259 25.42 7.10 4.81
C ASP A 259 25.90 8.47 5.27
N SER A 260 27.10 8.85 4.82
CA SER A 260 27.66 10.17 5.06
C SER A 260 27.89 10.89 3.74
N LYS A 261 27.27 12.06 3.58
CA LYS A 261 27.56 12.99 2.47
C LYS A 261 28.42 14.14 2.96
N SER A 262 29.27 14.69 2.08
CA SER A 262 30.12 15.84 2.37
C SER A 262 29.32 17.14 2.53
N ASP A 263 28.22 17.27 1.80
CA ASP A 263 27.31 18.41 1.90
C ASP A 263 26.37 18.24 3.11
N GLY A 264 26.60 19.04 4.14
CA GLY A 264 25.80 19.04 5.37
C GLY A 264 24.31 19.38 5.16
N THR A 265 23.94 20.03 4.05
CA THR A 265 22.54 20.36 3.76
C THR A 265 21.69 19.15 3.36
N ILE A 266 22.34 18.09 2.87
CA ILE A 266 21.70 16.85 2.40
C ILE A 266 22.26 15.60 3.07
N ASN A 267 23.12 15.75 4.09
CA ASN A 267 23.79 14.61 4.72
C ASN A 267 22.81 13.80 5.57
N PRO A 268 22.50 12.54 5.21
CA PRO A 268 21.50 11.72 5.90
C PRO A 268 22.03 11.11 7.20
N LYS A 269 23.34 11.22 7.48
CA LYS A 269 23.99 10.59 8.63
C LYS A 269 23.27 10.86 9.95
N ASN A 270 22.70 9.80 10.52
CA ASN A 270 21.97 9.78 11.78
C ASN A 270 20.79 10.76 11.83
N GLN A 271 20.14 10.98 10.67
CA GLN A 271 18.97 11.84 10.53
C GLN A 271 17.83 11.12 9.84
N LEU A 272 16.61 11.51 10.18
CA LEU A 272 15.41 11.11 9.46
C LEU A 272 15.12 12.15 8.39
N PRO A 273 14.59 11.74 7.22
CA PRO A 273 14.08 12.71 6.27
C PRO A 273 12.90 13.46 6.90
N PRO A 274 12.83 14.81 6.79
CA PRO A 274 11.71 15.57 7.33
C PRO A 274 10.35 15.12 6.81
N VAL A 275 10.29 14.80 5.52
CA VAL A 275 9.07 14.38 4.83
C VAL A 275 9.38 13.18 3.95
N VAL A 276 8.48 12.20 3.89
CA VAL A 276 8.50 11.13 2.89
C VAL A 276 7.23 11.22 2.06
N GLN A 277 7.37 11.46 0.76
CA GLN A 277 6.26 11.32 -0.16
C GLN A 277 6.04 9.83 -0.44
N VAL A 278 4.85 9.35 -0.13
CA VAL A 278 4.42 7.97 -0.36
C VAL A 278 3.42 7.98 -1.52
N THR A 279 3.70 7.21 -2.57
CA THR A 279 2.77 6.97 -3.67
C THR A 279 2.52 5.47 -3.81
N MET A 280 1.26 5.08 -3.81
CA MET A 280 0.82 3.69 -3.95
C MET A 280 -0.18 3.59 -5.10
N VAL A 281 0.00 2.60 -5.97
CA VAL A 281 -0.90 2.33 -7.09
C VAL A 281 -1.55 0.98 -6.90
N ALA A 282 -2.87 0.98 -6.73
CA ALA A 282 -3.70 -0.21 -6.62
C ALA A 282 -4.42 -0.48 -7.93
N VAL A 283 -4.61 -1.76 -8.24
CA VAL A 283 -5.38 -2.25 -9.39
C VAL A 283 -6.56 -3.07 -8.89
N ASP A 284 -7.61 -3.10 -9.68
CA ASP A 284 -8.86 -3.80 -9.38
C ASP A 284 -8.68 -5.34 -9.52
N GLU A 285 -9.48 -6.13 -8.81
CA GLU A 285 -9.30 -7.60 -8.77
C GLU A 285 -9.62 -8.23 -10.14
N THR A 286 -10.62 -7.68 -10.83
CA THR A 286 -11.06 -8.16 -12.13
C THR A 286 -9.95 -8.03 -13.19
N SER A 287 -9.16 -6.96 -13.09
CA SER A 287 -8.05 -6.62 -13.98
C SER A 287 -6.88 -7.57 -13.76
N PHE A 288 -6.56 -7.91 -12.51
CA PHE A 288 -5.55 -8.93 -12.20
C PHE A 288 -5.96 -10.33 -12.68
N ILE A 289 -7.24 -10.69 -12.56
CA ILE A 289 -7.75 -11.95 -13.10
C ILE A 289 -7.59 -12.01 -14.62
N ARG A 290 -7.83 -10.90 -15.33
CA ARG A 290 -7.62 -10.83 -16.80
C ARG A 290 -6.16 -10.96 -17.20
N LEU A 291 -5.22 -10.46 -16.40
CA LEU A 291 -3.80 -10.62 -16.66
C LEU A 291 -3.36 -12.07 -16.49
N GLN A 292 -3.96 -12.81 -15.55
CA GLN A 292 -3.61 -14.19 -15.25
C GLN A 292 -4.20 -15.16 -16.29
N ASN A 293 -3.39 -15.53 -17.28
CA ASN A 293 -3.72 -16.56 -18.27
C ASN A 293 -3.36 -17.96 -17.77
N GLY A 294 -4.38 -18.71 -17.33
CA GLY A 294 -4.19 -20.09 -16.85
C GLY A 294 -3.46 -20.17 -15.51
N ASP A 295 -2.53 -21.12 -15.40
CA ASP A 295 -1.77 -21.43 -14.17
C ASP A 295 -0.38 -20.78 -14.13
N SER A 296 -0.03 -19.98 -15.13
CA SER A 296 1.25 -19.26 -15.19
C SER A 296 1.16 -17.88 -14.54
N PRO A 297 2.25 -17.39 -13.92
CA PRO A 297 2.32 -16.02 -13.45
C PRO A 297 2.14 -15.04 -14.63
N PRO A 298 1.29 -13.99 -14.50
CA PRO A 298 1.18 -12.96 -15.52
C PRO A 298 2.51 -12.21 -15.73
N ASP A 299 2.78 -11.81 -16.97
CA ASP A 299 3.90 -10.93 -17.26
C ASP A 299 3.58 -9.50 -16.78
N MET A 300 4.30 -9.07 -15.75
CA MET A 300 4.15 -7.75 -15.15
C MET A 300 5.07 -6.71 -15.81
N ALA A 301 6.02 -7.11 -16.66
CA ALA A 301 6.98 -6.19 -17.28
C ALA A 301 6.32 -5.05 -18.10
N PRO A 302 5.23 -5.28 -18.86
CA PRO A 302 4.57 -4.23 -19.63
C PRO A 302 4.04 -3.07 -18.77
N ILE A 303 3.69 -3.32 -17.50
CA ILE A 303 3.22 -2.27 -16.58
C ILE A 303 4.32 -1.24 -16.32
N TYR A 304 5.57 -1.68 -16.19
CA TYR A 304 6.72 -0.86 -15.82
C TYR A 304 7.55 -0.37 -17.02
N ALA A 305 7.11 -0.66 -18.24
CA ALA A 305 7.84 -0.30 -19.46
C ALA A 305 8.05 1.22 -19.54
N GLY A 306 9.32 1.64 -19.43
CA GLY A 306 9.71 3.05 -19.49
C GLY A 306 9.46 3.88 -18.23
N CYS A 307 9.00 3.28 -17.12
CA CYS A 307 8.74 3.95 -15.83
C CYS A 307 9.36 3.17 -14.66
N ALA A 308 10.69 3.14 -14.63
CA ALA A 308 11.44 2.41 -13.61
C ALA A 308 11.55 3.15 -12.26
N PHE A 309 11.18 4.44 -12.21
CA PHE A 309 11.31 5.29 -11.02
C PHE A 309 12.74 5.30 -10.46
N THR A 310 13.72 5.53 -11.33
CA THR A 310 15.15 5.61 -10.95
C THR A 310 15.65 7.03 -10.75
N ASP A 311 14.94 8.02 -11.28
CA ASP A 311 15.29 9.45 -11.22
C ASP A 311 14.08 10.26 -10.74
N ALA A 312 14.21 10.90 -9.58
CA ALA A 312 13.15 11.66 -8.94
C ALA A 312 12.75 12.92 -9.73
N SER A 313 13.63 13.45 -10.59
CA SER A 313 13.29 14.55 -11.50
C SER A 313 12.28 14.14 -12.58
N GLN A 314 12.16 12.84 -12.85
CA GLN A 314 11.24 12.27 -13.83
C GLN A 314 9.96 11.72 -13.19
N TYR A 315 9.72 11.97 -11.90
CA TYR A 315 8.61 11.38 -11.15
C TYR A 315 7.26 11.53 -11.85
N GLU A 316 6.87 12.74 -12.26
CA GLU A 316 5.60 13.00 -12.93
C GLU A 316 5.53 12.28 -14.28
N ARG A 317 6.63 12.26 -15.03
CA ARG A 317 6.71 11.59 -16.34
C ARG A 317 6.57 10.08 -16.18
N ASP A 318 7.24 9.49 -15.20
CA ASP A 318 7.19 8.06 -14.94
C ASP A 318 5.82 7.63 -14.40
N LEU A 319 5.17 8.46 -13.56
CA LEU A 319 3.81 8.23 -13.12
C LEU A 319 2.82 8.27 -14.29
N GLN A 320 2.93 9.26 -15.18
CA GLN A 320 2.09 9.35 -16.39
C GLN A 320 2.29 8.17 -17.34
N LYS A 321 3.51 7.67 -17.51
CA LYS A 321 3.78 6.45 -18.28
C LYS A 321 3.19 5.22 -17.62
N LEU A 322 3.36 5.06 -16.30
CA LEU A 322 2.74 3.96 -15.55
C LEU A 322 1.22 3.97 -15.75
N GLU A 323 0.58 5.13 -15.63
CA GLU A 323 -0.85 5.28 -15.92
C GLU A 323 -1.21 4.90 -17.36
N SER A 324 -0.39 5.31 -18.33
CA SER A 324 -0.59 5.00 -19.75
C SER A 324 -0.47 3.49 -20.03
N ASN A 325 0.48 2.82 -19.37
CA ASN A 325 0.67 1.37 -19.45
C ASN A 325 -0.49 0.61 -18.81
N LEU A 326 -0.98 1.06 -17.64
CA LEU A 326 -2.16 0.46 -17.00
C LEU A 326 -3.40 0.62 -17.88
N LYS A 327 -3.58 1.79 -18.51
CA LYS A 327 -4.69 2.04 -19.45
C LYS A 327 -4.59 1.19 -20.72
N SER A 328 -3.40 1.05 -21.31
CA SER A 328 -3.22 0.24 -22.53
C SER A 328 -3.48 -1.25 -22.28
N LEU A 329 -3.23 -1.72 -21.07
CA LEU A 329 -3.57 -3.06 -20.60
C LEU A 329 -5.03 -3.21 -20.14
N ASN A 330 -5.86 -2.16 -20.29
CA ASN A 330 -7.24 -2.10 -19.84
C ASN A 330 -7.40 -2.44 -18.35
N LEU A 331 -6.49 -1.99 -17.49
CA LEU A 331 -6.53 -2.20 -16.05
C LEU A 331 -7.18 -1.00 -15.37
N SER A 332 -8.15 -1.25 -14.50
CA SER A 332 -8.72 -0.21 -13.63
C SER A 332 -7.79 -0.02 -12.43
N TYR A 333 -7.44 1.24 -12.14
CA TYR A 333 -6.46 1.55 -11.11
C TYR A 333 -6.87 2.75 -10.26
N ARG A 334 -6.22 2.88 -9.10
CA ARG A 334 -6.30 4.02 -8.20
C ARG A 334 -4.92 4.37 -7.68
N ILE A 335 -4.58 5.66 -7.72
CA ILE A 335 -3.33 6.21 -7.18
C ILE A 335 -3.64 6.91 -5.87
N PHE A 336 -2.82 6.63 -4.85
CA PHE A 336 -2.83 7.27 -3.55
C PHE A 336 -1.47 7.96 -3.38
N THR A 337 -1.46 9.26 -3.09
CA THR A 337 -0.22 10.00 -2.85
C THR A 337 -0.40 10.90 -1.62
N MET A 338 0.57 10.86 -0.71
CA MET A 338 0.58 11.69 0.49
C MET A 338 2.00 12.03 0.91
N ASN A 339 2.21 13.25 1.42
CA ASN A 339 3.45 13.63 2.09
C ASN A 339 3.31 13.33 3.58
N VAL A 340 4.14 12.42 4.10
CA VAL A 340 4.17 12.03 5.51
C VAL A 340 5.29 12.78 6.20
N ALA A 341 4.94 13.62 7.17
CA ALA A 341 5.93 14.28 8.03
C ALA A 341 6.41 13.31 9.12
N LEU A 342 7.73 13.15 9.24
CA LEU A 342 8.33 12.33 10.28
C LEU A 342 8.52 13.16 11.55
N LYS A 343 7.69 12.93 12.57
CA LYS A 343 7.66 13.77 13.78
C LYS A 343 8.99 13.79 14.56
N ALA A 344 9.74 12.68 14.50
CA ALA A 344 11.04 12.56 15.15
C ALA A 344 12.20 13.15 14.31
N ALA A 345 11.93 13.68 13.10
CA ALA A 345 12.95 14.29 12.27
C ALA A 345 13.43 15.61 12.88
N LYS A 346 14.61 15.58 13.48
CA LYS A 346 15.35 16.76 13.92
C LYS A 346 16.42 17.07 12.88
N TRP A 347 16.03 17.56 11.70
CA TRP A 347 16.97 17.82 10.60
C TRP A 347 17.93 18.96 10.95
N SER A 348 19.24 18.77 10.74
CA SER A 348 20.28 19.77 11.00
C SER A 348 21.39 19.73 9.96
N ARG A 349 21.81 20.93 9.55
CA ARG A 349 22.95 21.16 8.64
C ARG A 349 24.30 21.09 9.37
N GLU A 350 24.28 21.45 10.65
CA GLU A 350 25.44 21.38 11.55
C GLU A 350 25.38 20.04 12.27
N GLN A 351 26.27 19.13 11.86
CA GLN A 351 26.31 17.74 12.33
C GLN A 351 27.62 17.39 13.07
N LYS A 352 28.52 18.36 13.15
CA LYS A 352 29.79 18.30 13.87
C LYS A 352 29.94 19.59 14.68
N ASN A 353 30.39 19.47 15.91
CA ASN A 353 30.80 20.59 16.76
C ASN A 353 32.31 20.66 16.86
#